data_AF-A0AAD8L6A3-F1
#
_entry.id   AF-A0AAD8L6A3-F1
#
_cell.length_a   1.000
_cell.length_b   1.000
_cell.length_c   1.000
_cell.angle_alpha   90.00
_cell.angle_beta   90.00
_cell.angle_gamma   90.00
#
_symmetry.space_group_name_H-M   'P 1'
#
loop_
_entity.id
_entity.type
_entity.pdbx_description
1 polymer ?
#
loop_
_entity_poly.entity_id
_entity_poly.type
_entity_poly.pdbx_seq_one_letter_code
_entity_poly.pdbx_strand_id
1 'polypeptide(L)'
;MDLVESLRMALEKRKKSSLQENNELSVAFSKFNDEIAPFLTSCTSPDFSSNEIVAFNYTAVHNHILKCANHHKRTDDESLNDMLEIVLIGLRHGNVREDQLAWIAYSGAQRIKQLANWYKIHIRSYASERIQMQEDTLTFVRAITYFPFLASLILYKKVGLATNGATSVLASEQLPDAMKHAGFSGLIPKCCDLYLMKAYLFAHAAYMVDFGKLIRPNANESLKAMAIRQLRFCKNAVENEKSPYSDEFRVGYLREVGLTDAADVFKKIVNVCNNLCKVVGEPELTLEAAEKYHIKNNMVCFFDDHSTDIVSADENENPSVVGVHDPSTSMT
;
A
#
# COMPACT_ATOMS: atom_id res chain seq x y z
N MET A 1 8.09 27.61 -37.58
CA MET A 1 7.26 27.63 -36.36
C MET A 1 8.12 28.29 -35.29
N ASP A 2 7.67 29.42 -34.74
CA ASP A 2 8.45 30.24 -33.80
C ASP A 2 8.75 29.44 -32.51
N LEU A 3 9.98 29.55 -32.00
CA LEU A 3 10.44 28.85 -30.79
C LEU A 3 9.58 29.23 -29.58
N VAL A 4 9.10 30.48 -29.56
CA VAL A 4 8.20 31.01 -28.54
C VAL A 4 6.85 30.29 -28.56
N GLU A 5 6.31 30.02 -29.75
CA GLU A 5 5.03 29.34 -29.90
C GLU A 5 5.13 27.85 -29.53
N SER A 6 6.27 27.23 -29.84
CA SER A 6 6.57 25.84 -29.43
C SER A 6 6.64 25.70 -27.90
N LEU A 7 7.25 26.68 -27.21
CA LEU A 7 7.35 26.72 -25.75
C LEU A 7 5.99 26.98 -25.08
N ARG A 8 5.19 27.87 -25.65
CA ARG A 8 3.83 28.15 -25.18
C ARG A 8 2.94 26.90 -25.27
N MET A 9 2.96 26.20 -26.40
CA MET A 9 2.20 24.96 -26.56
C MET A 9 2.68 23.85 -25.62
N ALA A 10 3.98 23.73 -25.38
CA ALA A 10 4.53 22.77 -24.42
C ALA A 10 4.08 23.07 -22.98
N LEU A 11 4.05 24.35 -22.59
CA LEU A 11 3.58 24.80 -21.27
C LEU A 11 2.06 24.61 -21.10
N GLU A 12 1.26 24.92 -22.12
CA GLU A 12 -0.19 24.71 -22.10
C GLU A 12 -0.54 23.20 -22.06
N LYS A 13 0.21 22.37 -22.79
CA LYS A 13 0.08 20.90 -22.73
C LYS A 13 0.41 20.36 -21.33
N ARG A 14 1.48 20.87 -20.70
CA ARG A 14 1.85 20.50 -19.32
C ARG A 14 0.80 20.94 -18.30
N LYS A 15 0.22 22.14 -18.47
CA LYS A 15 -0.83 22.68 -17.60
C LYS A 15 -2.14 21.92 -17.74
N LYS A 16 -2.51 21.49 -18.96
CA LYS A 16 -3.67 20.62 -19.21
C LYS A 16 -3.45 19.21 -18.63
N SER A 17 -2.24 18.64 -18.78
CA SER A 17 -1.87 17.36 -18.14
C SER A 17 -2.00 17.44 -16.63
N SER A 18 -1.49 18.49 -15.99
CA SER A 18 -1.60 18.65 -14.53
C SER A 18 -3.03 18.88 -14.05
N LEU A 19 -3.88 19.56 -14.84
CA LEU A 19 -5.29 19.76 -14.51
C LEU A 19 -6.11 18.47 -14.66
N GLN A 20 -5.79 17.65 -15.67
CA GLN A 20 -6.43 16.36 -15.89
C GLN A 20 -5.99 15.33 -14.84
N GLU A 21 -4.70 15.27 -14.50
CA GLU A 21 -4.17 14.48 -13.39
C GLU A 21 -4.83 14.88 -12.05
N ASN A 22 -4.97 16.19 -11.78
CA ASN A 22 -5.64 16.69 -10.56
C ASN A 22 -7.14 16.34 -10.51
N ASN A 23 -7.83 16.30 -11.66
CA ASN A 23 -9.24 15.88 -11.73
C ASN A 23 -9.40 14.37 -11.53
N GLU A 24 -8.52 13.55 -12.11
CA GLU A 24 -8.53 12.09 -11.91
C GLU A 24 -8.19 11.71 -10.47
N LEU A 25 -7.26 12.45 -9.84
CA LEU A 25 -6.99 12.39 -8.40
C LEU A 25 -8.22 12.79 -7.58
N SER A 26 -8.87 13.91 -7.89
CA SER A 26 -10.06 14.37 -7.18
C SER A 26 -11.22 13.37 -7.25
N VAL A 27 -11.44 12.73 -8.40
CA VAL A 27 -12.51 11.73 -8.57
C VAL A 27 -12.16 10.40 -7.90
N ALA A 28 -10.89 9.97 -7.95
CA ALA A 28 -10.43 8.81 -7.21
C ALA A 28 -10.53 9.05 -5.69
N PHE A 29 -10.20 10.26 -5.22
CA PHE A 29 -10.30 10.64 -3.81
C PHE A 29 -11.74 10.82 -3.33
N SER A 30 -12.65 11.30 -4.17
CA SER A 30 -14.08 11.40 -3.79
C SER A 30 -14.67 10.01 -3.52
N LYS A 31 -14.40 9.03 -4.40
CA LYS A 31 -14.85 7.64 -4.19
C LYS A 31 -14.20 6.99 -2.97
N PHE A 32 -12.96 7.37 -2.68
CA PHE A 32 -12.18 6.88 -1.57
C PHE A 32 -12.56 7.50 -0.20
N ASN A 33 -13.00 8.76 -0.18
CA ASN A 33 -13.56 9.41 1.01
C ASN A 33 -14.82 8.67 1.50
N ASP A 34 -15.65 8.20 0.56
CA ASP A 34 -16.89 7.48 0.87
C ASP A 34 -16.63 6.12 1.56
N GLU A 35 -15.47 5.48 1.31
CA GLU A 35 -15.12 4.16 1.84
C GLU A 35 -14.30 4.21 3.16
N ILE A 36 -13.57 5.30 3.42
CA ILE A 36 -12.67 5.43 4.58
C ILE A 36 -13.28 6.19 5.77
N ALA A 37 -14.22 7.10 5.54
CA ALA A 37 -14.91 7.78 6.63
C ALA A 37 -15.55 6.81 7.66
N PRO A 38 -16.14 5.67 7.25
CA PRO A 38 -16.62 4.64 8.19
C PRO A 38 -15.50 3.86 8.91
N PHE A 39 -14.34 3.70 8.27
CA PHE A 39 -13.19 2.97 8.82
C PHE A 39 -12.47 3.77 9.93
N LEU A 40 -12.37 5.09 9.77
CA LEU A 40 -11.79 5.98 10.79
C LEU A 40 -12.69 6.12 12.03
N THR A 41 -13.99 5.86 11.91
CA THR A 41 -14.95 5.90 13.03
C THR A 41 -15.02 4.59 13.84
N SER A 42 -14.50 3.47 13.33
CA SER A 42 -14.62 2.14 13.98
C SER A 42 -13.46 1.72 14.89
N CYS A 43 -12.40 2.52 15.03
CA CYS A 43 -11.24 2.16 15.84
C CYS A 43 -11.44 2.47 17.34
N THR A 44 -11.98 1.53 18.11
CA THR A 44 -12.02 1.62 19.59
C THR A 44 -10.82 0.91 20.25
N SER A 45 -10.26 1.55 21.27
CA SER A 45 -9.05 1.16 22.00
C SER A 45 -9.21 -0.08 22.90
N PRO A 46 -8.16 -0.91 23.02
CA PRO A 46 -7.89 -1.64 24.25
C PRO A 46 -6.54 -1.22 24.89
N ASP A 47 -6.56 -1.08 26.22
CA ASP A 47 -5.41 -0.82 27.10
C ASP A 47 -4.55 -2.06 27.29
N PHE A 48 -3.21 -1.98 27.13
CA PHE A 48 -2.28 -2.97 27.70
C PHE A 48 -0.84 -2.46 27.92
N SER A 49 -0.15 -3.17 28.81
CA SER A 49 1.14 -2.93 29.46
C SER A 49 2.40 -3.26 28.64
N SER A 50 3.52 -2.79 29.20
CA SER A 50 4.88 -2.58 28.70
C SER A 50 5.82 -3.78 28.59
N ASN A 51 6.63 -3.81 27.52
CA ASN A 51 8.12 -3.79 27.51
C ASN A 51 8.66 -4.46 26.24
N GLU A 52 8.79 -3.72 25.15
CA GLU A 52 9.53 -4.11 23.95
C GLU A 52 9.92 -2.84 23.17
N ILE A 53 10.81 -2.96 22.15
CA ILE A 53 11.10 -1.91 21.16
C ILE A 53 9.82 -1.11 20.93
N VAL A 54 9.82 0.21 21.21
CA VAL A 54 8.59 1.01 21.15
C VAL A 54 7.93 0.81 19.78
N ALA A 55 6.96 -0.10 19.76
CA ALA A 55 6.40 -0.64 18.55
C ALA A 55 5.56 0.46 17.92
N PHE A 56 5.53 0.51 16.60
CA PHE A 56 4.61 1.40 15.92
C PHE A 56 3.17 1.00 16.30
N ASN A 57 2.48 1.91 16.99
CA ASN A 57 1.15 1.68 17.53
C ASN A 57 0.13 2.49 16.71
N TYR A 58 -0.64 1.82 15.86
CA TYR A 58 -1.64 2.47 15.01
C TYR A 58 -2.64 3.29 15.85
N THR A 59 -3.13 2.75 16.95
CA THR A 59 -4.09 3.45 17.83
C THR A 59 -3.49 4.71 18.43
N ALA A 60 -2.25 4.66 18.90
CA ALA A 60 -1.59 5.83 19.48
C ALA A 60 -1.37 6.94 18.43
N VAL A 61 -0.92 6.56 17.23
CA VAL A 61 -0.74 7.50 16.11
C VAL A 61 -2.08 8.07 15.63
N HIS A 62 -3.13 7.26 15.56
CA HIS A 62 -4.48 7.71 15.22
C HIS A 62 -4.99 8.76 16.21
N ASN A 63 -4.90 8.45 17.50
CA ASN A 63 -5.33 9.35 18.57
C ASN A 63 -4.54 10.67 18.55
N HIS A 64 -3.24 10.61 18.23
CA HIS A 64 -2.42 11.80 18.03
C HIS A 64 -2.90 12.64 16.85
N ILE A 65 -3.17 12.03 15.70
CA ILE A 65 -3.72 12.73 14.51
C ILE A 65 -5.05 13.42 14.86
N LEU A 66 -6.00 12.69 15.46
CA LEU A 66 -7.29 13.25 15.86
C LEU A 66 -7.15 14.40 16.87
N LYS A 67 -6.28 14.24 17.87
CA LYS A 67 -6.02 15.29 18.87
C LYS A 67 -5.47 16.56 18.21
N CYS A 68 -4.54 16.41 17.28
CA CYS A 68 -3.97 17.52 16.51
C CYS A 68 -5.02 18.20 15.60
N ALA A 69 -5.79 17.41 14.86
CA ALA A 69 -6.86 17.90 13.99
C ALA A 69 -7.90 18.71 14.80
N ASN A 70 -8.37 18.16 15.91
CA ASN A 70 -9.33 18.80 16.80
C ASN A 70 -8.78 20.09 17.42
N HIS A 71 -7.52 20.09 17.88
CA HIS A 71 -6.87 21.28 18.41
C HIS A 71 -6.82 22.42 17.37
N HIS A 72 -6.60 22.08 16.11
CA HIS A 72 -6.57 23.03 14.99
C HIS A 72 -7.94 23.23 14.31
N LYS A 73 -9.02 22.66 14.86
CA LYS A 73 -10.39 22.76 14.34
C LYS A 73 -10.50 22.37 12.86
N ARG A 74 -9.72 21.37 12.44
CA ARG A 74 -9.81 20.80 11.09
C ARG A 74 -11.09 19.97 11.00
N THR A 75 -11.79 20.09 9.89
CA THR A 75 -12.86 19.14 9.52
C THR A 75 -12.26 17.78 9.14
N ASP A 76 -13.10 16.74 9.02
CA ASP A 76 -12.64 15.41 8.62
C ASP A 76 -12.01 15.43 7.21
N ASP A 77 -12.66 16.09 6.24
CA ASP A 77 -12.15 16.24 4.87
C ASP A 77 -10.82 16.98 4.83
N GLU A 78 -10.69 18.04 5.62
CA GLU A 78 -9.45 18.81 5.75
C GLU A 78 -8.32 17.98 6.37
N SER A 79 -8.65 17.18 7.38
CA SER A 79 -7.68 16.30 8.05
C SER A 79 -7.21 15.19 7.11
N LEU A 80 -8.11 14.64 6.32
CA LEU A 80 -7.79 13.63 5.32
C LEU A 80 -6.88 14.19 4.22
N ASN A 81 -7.19 15.39 3.71
CA ASN A 81 -6.33 16.09 2.75
C ASN A 81 -4.94 16.39 3.34
N ASP A 82 -4.86 16.81 4.61
CA ASP A 82 -3.58 17.00 5.28
C ASP A 82 -2.78 15.68 5.36
N MET A 83 -3.44 14.57 5.72
CA MET A 83 -2.78 13.26 5.78
C MET A 83 -2.28 12.79 4.42
N LEU A 84 -3.06 13.04 3.37
CA LEU A 84 -2.65 12.78 1.99
C LEU A 84 -1.38 13.54 1.63
N GLU A 85 -1.33 14.84 1.91
CA GLU A 85 -0.15 15.66 1.67
C GLU A 85 1.05 15.16 2.47
N ILE A 86 0.86 14.80 3.75
CA ILE A 86 1.91 14.25 4.61
C ILE A 86 2.46 12.93 4.04
N VAL A 87 1.60 12.02 3.57
CA VAL A 87 2.02 10.77 2.91
C VAL A 87 2.80 11.07 1.62
N LEU A 88 2.31 11.99 0.79
CA LEU A 88 2.97 12.39 -0.45
C LEU A 88 4.35 13.02 -0.20
N ILE A 89 4.46 13.89 0.81
CA ILE A 89 5.73 14.48 1.25
C ILE A 89 6.68 13.37 1.71
N GLY A 90 6.19 12.42 2.51
CA GLY A 90 6.96 11.27 2.96
C GLY A 90 7.49 10.43 1.80
N LEU A 91 6.67 10.18 0.78
CA LEU A 91 7.08 9.39 -0.40
C LEU A 91 8.16 10.11 -1.22
N ARG A 92 8.07 11.43 -1.35
CA ARG A 92 9.01 12.25 -2.14
C ARG A 92 10.33 12.51 -1.43
N HIS A 93 10.27 12.81 -0.15
CA HIS A 93 11.39 13.40 0.59
C HIS A 93 11.84 12.56 1.79
N GLY A 94 11.09 11.50 2.15
CA GLY A 94 11.24 10.83 3.42
C GLY A 94 10.92 11.78 4.58
N ASN A 95 11.63 11.63 5.69
CA ASN A 95 11.53 12.59 6.80
C ASN A 95 12.32 13.86 6.44
N VAL A 96 11.58 14.97 6.32
CA VAL A 96 12.09 16.27 5.90
C VAL A 96 13.02 16.88 6.95
N ARG A 97 14.08 17.53 6.46
CA ARG A 97 15.03 18.33 7.23
C ARG A 97 15.00 19.80 6.80
N GLU A 98 15.41 20.70 7.67
CA GLU A 98 15.48 22.14 7.39
C GLU A 98 16.35 22.45 6.16
N ASP A 99 17.49 21.76 5.98
CA ASP A 99 18.34 21.93 4.79
C ASP A 99 17.64 21.52 3.49
N GLN A 100 16.70 20.57 3.55
CA GLN A 100 15.93 20.14 2.39
C GLN A 100 14.85 21.16 2.00
N LEU A 101 14.33 21.94 2.96
CA LEU A 101 13.30 22.95 2.69
C LEU A 101 13.83 24.10 1.83
N ALA A 102 15.13 24.38 1.87
CA ALA A 102 15.77 25.37 1.01
C ALA A 102 15.71 25.03 -0.49
N TRP A 103 15.56 23.74 -0.83
CA TRP A 103 15.47 23.25 -2.21
C TRP A 103 14.02 23.08 -2.71
N ILE A 104 13.05 23.37 -1.86
CA ILE A 104 11.62 23.28 -2.17
C ILE A 104 11.10 24.69 -2.44
N ALA A 105 10.18 24.82 -3.40
CA ALA A 105 9.53 26.09 -3.69
C ALA A 105 8.94 26.71 -2.40
N TYR A 106 9.06 28.02 -2.24
CA TYR A 106 8.69 28.72 -0.99
C TYR A 106 7.31 28.33 -0.46
N SER A 107 6.28 28.31 -1.32
CA SER A 107 4.92 27.91 -0.94
C SER A 107 4.84 26.47 -0.45
N GLY A 108 5.56 25.54 -1.08
CA GLY A 108 5.66 24.15 -0.67
C GLY A 108 6.39 23.98 0.67
N ALA A 109 7.49 24.70 0.88
CA ALA A 109 8.20 24.70 2.15
C ALA A 109 7.34 25.24 3.30
N GLN A 110 6.59 26.33 3.07
CA GLN A 110 5.63 26.85 4.05
C GLN A 110 4.53 25.85 4.38
N ARG A 111 3.99 25.15 3.36
CA ARG A 111 2.98 24.12 3.57
C ARG A 111 3.50 22.94 4.40
N ILE A 112 4.71 22.47 4.11
CA ILE A 112 5.38 21.42 4.91
C ILE A 112 5.54 21.87 6.37
N LYS A 113 6.02 23.10 6.61
CA LYS A 113 6.16 23.66 7.96
C LYS A 113 4.81 23.79 8.69
N GLN A 114 3.77 24.20 7.96
CA GLN A 114 2.41 24.30 8.50
C GLN A 114 1.88 22.93 8.94
N LEU A 115 1.93 21.92 8.06
CA LEU A 115 1.51 20.55 8.37
C LEU A 115 2.31 19.98 9.54
N ALA A 116 3.62 20.20 9.55
CA ALA A 116 4.48 19.77 10.64
C ALA A 116 4.09 20.40 11.99
N ASN A 117 3.79 21.69 12.00
CA ASN A 117 3.33 22.38 13.20
C ASN A 117 1.95 21.89 13.68
N TRP A 118 1.01 21.66 12.76
CA TRP A 118 -0.35 21.20 13.08
C TRP A 118 -0.34 19.79 13.67
N TYR A 119 0.39 18.88 13.04
CA TYR A 119 0.43 17.46 13.43
C TYR A 119 1.62 17.08 14.31
N LYS A 120 2.35 18.09 14.82
CA LYS A 120 3.54 17.92 15.68
C LYS A 120 4.58 16.96 15.09
N ILE A 121 4.77 17.02 13.77
CA ILE A 121 5.82 16.28 13.09
C ILE A 121 7.13 17.05 13.27
N HIS A 122 8.13 16.40 13.85
CA HIS A 122 9.44 17.01 14.04
C HIS A 122 10.20 17.13 12.71
N ILE A 123 10.51 18.37 12.31
CA ILE A 123 11.43 18.66 11.20
C ILE A 123 12.83 18.74 11.78
N ARG A 124 13.73 17.91 11.26
CA ARG A 124 15.10 17.85 11.77
C ARG A 124 15.91 19.04 11.29
N SER A 125 16.75 19.56 12.15
CA SER A 125 17.73 20.60 11.81
C SER A 125 18.87 20.05 10.95
N TYR A 126 19.31 18.80 11.18
CA TYR A 126 20.46 18.20 10.48
C TYR A 126 20.43 16.67 10.39
N ALA A 127 21.23 16.10 9.48
CA ALA A 127 21.23 14.67 9.10
C ALA A 127 21.71 13.68 10.19
N SER A 128 22.36 14.13 11.26
CA SER A 128 22.70 13.29 12.42
C SER A 128 21.73 13.40 13.60
N GLU A 129 20.80 14.36 13.59
CA GLU A 129 19.82 14.54 14.66
C GLU A 129 18.96 13.29 14.83
N ARG A 130 18.90 12.77 16.06
CA ARG A 130 18.07 11.61 16.40
C ARG A 130 16.73 12.07 16.93
N ILE A 131 15.66 11.57 16.33
CA ILE A 131 14.30 11.72 16.87
C ILE A 131 14.09 10.56 17.84
N GLN A 132 13.77 10.85 19.10
CA GLN A 132 13.30 9.83 20.02
C GLN A 132 11.88 9.44 19.61
N MET A 133 11.74 8.23 19.07
CA MET A 133 10.45 7.73 18.59
C MET A 133 9.67 7.14 19.76
N GLN A 134 8.58 7.80 20.15
CA GLN A 134 7.56 7.23 21.05
C GLN A 134 6.52 6.45 20.24
N GLU A 135 5.54 5.83 20.89
CA GLU A 135 4.53 5.03 20.18
C GLU A 135 3.56 5.88 19.35
N ASP A 136 3.29 7.11 19.78
CA ASP A 136 2.40 8.10 19.18
C ASP A 136 3.09 9.04 18.19
N THR A 137 4.43 9.03 18.15
CA THR A 137 5.21 9.98 17.35
C THR A 137 4.89 9.84 15.87
N LEU A 138 4.22 10.84 15.30
CA LEU A 138 3.99 10.95 13.86
C LEU A 138 5.22 11.54 13.16
N THR A 139 5.63 10.90 12.07
CA THR A 139 6.63 11.43 11.13
C THR A 139 6.10 11.25 9.71
N PHE A 140 6.68 11.94 8.73
CA PHE A 140 6.28 11.77 7.32
C PHE A 140 6.39 10.30 6.87
N VAL A 141 7.44 9.58 7.31
CA VAL A 141 7.59 8.15 7.00
C VAL A 141 6.62 7.27 7.80
N ARG A 142 6.36 7.58 9.08
CA ARG A 142 5.36 6.84 9.86
C ARG A 142 3.94 7.05 9.34
N ALA A 143 3.65 8.19 8.70
CA ALA A 143 2.39 8.40 7.99
C ALA A 143 2.22 7.43 6.81
N ILE A 144 3.30 7.11 6.08
CA ILE A 144 3.26 6.06 5.04
C ILE A 144 2.92 4.70 5.64
N THR A 145 3.50 4.37 6.80
CA THR A 145 3.19 3.11 7.51
C THR A 145 1.78 3.12 8.07
N TYR A 146 1.29 4.27 8.52
CA TYR A 146 -0.06 4.43 9.05
C TYR A 146 -1.13 4.44 7.95
N PHE A 147 -0.83 4.93 6.75
CA PHE A 147 -1.73 4.94 5.59
C PHE A 147 -1.06 4.25 4.39
N PRO A 148 -0.77 2.95 4.48
CA PRO A 148 -0.02 2.26 3.45
C PRO A 148 -0.82 2.16 2.15
N PHE A 149 -2.14 2.07 2.23
CA PHE A 149 -3.04 2.08 1.08
C PHE A 149 -2.94 3.41 0.31
N LEU A 150 -3.01 4.58 0.97
CA LEU A 150 -2.80 5.87 0.30
C LEU A 150 -1.47 5.92 -0.45
N ALA A 151 -0.40 5.44 0.19
CA ALA A 151 0.92 5.42 -0.40
C ALA A 151 0.98 4.54 -1.66
N SER A 152 0.43 3.32 -1.60
CA SER A 152 0.31 2.43 -2.75
C SER A 152 -0.51 3.05 -3.89
N LEU A 153 -1.62 3.76 -3.57
CA LEU A 153 -2.50 4.36 -4.59
C LEU A 153 -1.80 5.48 -5.34
N ILE A 154 -1.16 6.40 -4.59
CA ILE A 154 -0.38 7.52 -5.13
C ILE A 154 0.72 7.00 -6.08
N LEU A 155 1.40 5.91 -5.69
CA LEU A 155 2.44 5.28 -6.49
C LEU A 155 1.88 4.56 -7.72
N TYR A 156 0.79 3.81 -7.56
CA TYR A 156 0.09 3.14 -8.67
C TYR A 156 -0.35 4.12 -9.76
N LYS A 157 -0.90 5.28 -9.34
CA LYS A 157 -1.31 6.37 -10.23
C LYS A 157 -0.14 7.24 -10.71
N LYS A 158 1.10 6.96 -10.29
CA LYS A 158 2.35 7.65 -10.68
C LYS A 158 2.36 9.16 -10.45
N VAL A 159 1.83 9.61 -9.31
CA VAL A 159 1.62 11.05 -9.05
C VAL A 159 2.93 11.74 -8.67
N GLY A 160 3.68 12.18 -9.68
CA GLY A 160 4.88 13.02 -9.58
C GLY A 160 6.01 12.43 -8.71
N LEU A 161 6.25 11.12 -8.81
CA LEU A 161 7.32 10.40 -8.12
C LEU A 161 8.31 9.82 -9.14
N ALA A 162 9.61 9.90 -8.85
CA ALA A 162 10.62 9.21 -9.64
C ALA A 162 10.60 7.71 -9.31
N THR A 163 10.37 6.87 -10.32
CA THR A 163 10.04 5.44 -10.17
C THR A 163 11.25 4.50 -10.16
N ASN A 164 12.46 5.03 -10.10
CA ASN A 164 13.65 4.22 -10.31
C ASN A 164 13.96 3.41 -9.06
N GLY A 165 13.61 2.13 -9.08
CA GLY A 165 14.29 1.14 -8.26
C GLY A 165 15.78 1.12 -8.61
N ALA A 166 16.63 0.81 -7.64
CA ALA A 166 18.03 0.59 -7.93
C ALA A 166 18.15 -0.70 -8.76
N THR A 167 18.77 -0.64 -9.93
CA THR A 167 19.16 -1.85 -10.65
C THR A 167 20.08 -2.66 -9.74
N SER A 168 19.63 -3.83 -9.31
CA SER A 168 20.32 -4.64 -8.32
C SER A 168 20.18 -6.13 -8.64
N VAL A 169 20.96 -6.96 -7.96
CA VAL A 169 20.82 -8.43 -8.02
C VAL A 169 19.48 -8.95 -7.49
N LEU A 170 18.74 -8.12 -6.75
CA LEU A 170 17.38 -8.44 -6.30
C LEU A 170 16.32 -8.08 -7.35
N ALA A 171 16.67 -7.23 -8.32
CA ALA A 171 15.81 -6.77 -9.40
C ALA A 171 14.49 -6.10 -8.94
N SER A 172 14.52 -5.41 -7.79
CA SER A 172 13.31 -4.81 -7.20
C SER A 172 12.70 -3.69 -8.03
N GLU A 173 13.42 -3.16 -9.03
CA GLU A 173 12.88 -2.22 -10.01
C GLU A 173 11.73 -2.82 -10.84
N GLN A 174 11.69 -4.16 -10.98
CA GLN A 174 10.64 -4.87 -11.72
C GLN A 174 9.31 -4.92 -10.96
N LEU A 175 9.30 -4.63 -9.66
CA LEU A 175 8.07 -4.65 -8.89
C LEU A 175 7.11 -3.54 -9.35
N PRO A 176 5.79 -3.76 -9.23
CA PRO A 176 4.81 -2.70 -9.39
C PRO A 176 5.09 -1.53 -8.43
N ASP A 177 4.85 -0.31 -8.90
CA ASP A 177 5.14 0.90 -8.11
C ASP A 177 4.35 0.95 -6.80
N ALA A 178 3.13 0.38 -6.77
CA ALA A 178 2.31 0.26 -5.57
C ALA A 178 3.03 -0.44 -4.40
N MET A 179 4.00 -1.33 -4.66
CA MET A 179 4.75 -2.04 -3.62
C MET A 179 5.98 -1.26 -3.10
N LYS A 180 6.32 -0.13 -3.72
CA LYS A 180 7.60 0.57 -3.53
C LYS A 180 7.52 1.66 -2.44
N HIS A 181 7.11 1.28 -1.23
CA HIS A 181 7.13 2.17 -0.07
C HIS A 181 7.20 1.40 1.26
N ALA A 182 7.73 2.04 2.31
CA ALA A 182 8.00 1.40 3.61
C ALA A 182 6.77 0.89 4.38
N GLY A 183 5.55 1.18 3.91
CA GLY A 183 4.30 0.76 4.54
C GLY A 183 3.67 -0.49 3.93
N PHE A 184 4.13 -0.95 2.75
CA PHE A 184 3.42 -1.95 1.96
C PHE A 184 3.19 -3.27 2.69
N SER A 185 4.11 -3.71 3.55
CA SER A 185 3.92 -4.91 4.39
C SER A 185 2.62 -4.89 5.21
N GLY A 186 2.13 -3.71 5.62
CA GLY A 186 0.85 -3.59 6.33
C GLY A 186 -0.39 -3.91 5.49
N LEU A 187 -0.22 -4.05 4.17
CA LEU A 187 -1.26 -4.43 3.20
C LEU A 187 -1.21 -5.90 2.80
N ILE A 188 -0.26 -6.69 3.30
CA ILE A 188 -0.20 -8.12 2.99
C ILE A 188 -1.24 -8.84 3.87
N PRO A 189 -2.20 -9.58 3.27
CA PRO A 189 -3.21 -10.32 4.04
C PRO A 189 -2.57 -11.39 4.93
N LYS A 190 -3.02 -11.52 6.18
CA LYS A 190 -2.56 -12.56 7.13
C LYS A 190 -3.18 -13.92 6.80
N CYS A 191 -4.41 -13.93 6.30
CA CYS A 191 -5.17 -15.13 5.97
C CYS A 191 -4.67 -15.89 4.74
N CYS A 192 -3.72 -15.31 3.98
CA CYS A 192 -3.28 -15.94 2.74
C CYS A 192 -2.37 -17.14 3.01
N ASP A 193 -2.40 -18.11 2.08
CA ASP A 193 -1.50 -19.26 2.12
C ASP A 193 -0.03 -18.81 2.25
N LEU A 194 0.78 -19.64 2.92
CA LEU A 194 2.21 -19.37 3.15
C LEU A 194 2.98 -19.06 1.85
N TYR A 195 2.58 -19.64 0.72
CA TYR A 195 3.09 -19.34 -0.61
C TYR A 195 2.87 -17.87 -0.98
N LEU A 196 1.63 -17.38 -0.91
CA LEU A 196 1.28 -16.01 -1.26
C LEU A 196 1.91 -15.03 -0.28
N MET A 197 1.85 -15.33 1.02
CA MET A 197 2.50 -14.50 2.03
C MET A 197 4.00 -14.39 1.74
N LYS A 198 4.67 -15.52 1.45
CA LYS A 198 6.09 -15.52 1.08
C LYS A 198 6.34 -14.68 -0.17
N ALA A 199 5.54 -14.85 -1.23
CA ALA A 199 5.71 -14.13 -2.49
C ALA A 199 5.69 -12.60 -2.28
N TYR A 200 4.64 -12.06 -1.67
CA TYR A 200 4.52 -10.61 -1.44
C TYR A 200 5.53 -10.09 -0.41
N LEU A 201 5.75 -10.83 0.69
CA LEU A 201 6.66 -10.43 1.76
C LEU A 201 8.11 -10.37 1.27
N PHE A 202 8.58 -11.42 0.61
CA PHE A 202 9.96 -11.49 0.13
C PHE A 202 10.21 -10.52 -1.01
N ALA A 203 9.25 -10.39 -1.94
CA ALA A 203 9.33 -9.38 -2.99
C ALA A 203 9.47 -7.96 -2.39
N HIS A 204 8.61 -7.60 -1.45
CA HIS A 204 8.67 -6.29 -0.82
C HIS A 204 9.93 -6.09 0.04
N ALA A 205 10.37 -7.11 0.78
CA ALA A 205 11.63 -7.05 1.53
C ALA A 205 12.83 -6.82 0.61
N ALA A 206 12.82 -7.38 -0.61
CA ALA A 206 13.84 -7.15 -1.61
C ALA A 206 13.91 -5.66 -2.01
N TYR A 207 12.77 -5.03 -2.25
CA TYR A 207 12.68 -3.58 -2.45
C TYR A 207 13.24 -2.80 -1.25
N MET A 208 12.88 -3.18 -0.01
CA MET A 208 13.36 -2.48 1.18
C MET A 208 14.88 -2.60 1.39
N VAL A 209 15.50 -3.67 0.88
CA VAL A 209 16.97 -3.79 0.85
C VAL A 209 17.57 -2.80 -0.15
N ASP A 210 17.08 -2.77 -1.38
CA ASP A 210 17.57 -1.88 -2.43
C ASP A 210 17.35 -0.41 -2.09
N PHE A 211 16.16 -0.08 -1.58
CA PHE A 211 15.85 1.25 -1.07
C PHE A 211 16.76 1.64 0.10
N GLY A 212 17.06 0.69 0.99
CA GLY A 212 18.02 0.88 2.07
C GLY A 212 19.43 1.23 1.58
N LYS A 213 19.89 0.60 0.49
CA LYS A 213 21.18 0.92 -0.16
C LYS A 213 21.16 2.28 -0.86
N LEU A 214 20.03 2.68 -1.45
CA LEU A 214 19.88 4.02 -2.03
C LEU A 214 20.01 5.11 -0.97
N ILE A 215 19.40 4.92 0.21
CA ILE A 215 19.48 5.89 1.31
C ILE A 215 20.85 5.85 2.00
N ARG A 216 21.47 4.67 2.11
CA ARG A 216 22.75 4.45 2.77
C ARG A 216 23.71 3.65 1.88
N PRO A 217 24.31 4.29 0.86
CA PRO A 217 25.17 3.59 -0.12
C PRO A 217 26.44 2.99 0.50
N ASN A 218 26.94 3.59 1.59
CA ASN A 218 28.16 3.15 2.28
C ASN A 218 27.87 2.22 3.48
N ALA A 219 26.75 1.49 3.46
CA ALA A 219 26.45 0.53 4.52
C ALA A 219 27.43 -0.65 4.44
N ASN A 220 28.20 -0.89 5.51
CA ASN A 220 29.19 -1.98 5.59
C ASN A 220 28.55 -3.37 5.84
N GLU A 221 27.25 -3.50 5.65
CA GLU A 221 26.50 -4.72 5.95
C GLU A 221 26.39 -5.61 4.70
N SER A 222 26.51 -6.92 4.88
CA SER A 222 26.32 -7.87 3.78
C SER A 222 24.87 -7.85 3.28
N LEU A 223 24.69 -8.13 1.98
CA LEU A 223 23.37 -8.22 1.36
C LEU A 223 22.44 -9.21 2.11
N LYS A 224 22.97 -10.36 2.53
CA LYS A 224 22.21 -11.36 3.30
C LYS A 224 21.76 -10.84 4.66
N ALA A 225 22.62 -10.13 5.40
CA ALA A 225 22.25 -9.56 6.70
C ALA A 225 21.18 -8.45 6.55
N MET A 226 21.30 -7.61 5.52
CA MET A 226 20.27 -6.63 5.18
C MET A 226 18.92 -7.31 4.87
N ALA A 227 18.94 -8.36 4.05
CA ALA A 227 17.76 -9.13 3.66
C ALA A 227 17.06 -9.76 4.87
N ILE A 228 17.80 -10.48 5.72
CA ILE A 228 17.24 -11.10 6.95
C ILE A 228 16.61 -10.04 7.85
N ARG A 229 17.27 -8.88 8.02
CA ARG A 229 16.72 -7.80 8.84
C ARG A 229 15.44 -7.23 8.24
N GLN A 230 15.40 -7.00 6.92
CA GLN A 230 14.20 -6.46 6.27
C GLN A 230 13.05 -7.47 6.29
N LEU A 231 13.31 -8.76 6.09
CA LEU A 231 12.31 -9.82 6.25
C LEU A 231 11.68 -9.79 7.64
N ARG A 232 12.49 -9.66 8.70
CA ARG A 232 11.98 -9.52 10.07
C ARG A 232 11.09 -8.29 10.25
N PHE A 233 11.49 -7.12 9.73
CA PHE A 233 10.67 -5.92 9.82
C PHE A 233 9.37 -6.03 9.04
N CYS A 234 9.42 -6.58 7.83
CA CYS A 234 8.23 -6.80 7.01
C CYS A 234 7.29 -7.78 7.71
N LYS A 235 7.82 -8.90 8.23
CA LYS A 235 7.03 -9.92 8.93
C LYS A 235 6.31 -9.32 10.14
N ASN A 236 7.01 -8.56 10.97
CA ASN A 236 6.40 -7.87 12.12
C ASN A 236 5.29 -6.89 11.71
N ALA A 237 5.39 -6.27 10.53
CA ALA A 237 4.35 -5.38 10.02
C ALA A 237 3.13 -6.15 9.50
N VAL A 238 3.32 -7.29 8.82
CA VAL A 238 2.24 -8.20 8.41
C VAL A 238 1.49 -8.73 9.63
N GLU A 239 2.23 -9.24 10.61
CA GLU A 239 1.70 -9.91 11.80
C GLU A 239 1.18 -8.95 12.88
N ASN A 240 1.27 -7.63 12.68
CA ASN A 240 0.83 -6.65 13.67
C ASN A 240 -0.67 -6.80 13.95
N GLU A 241 -1.00 -7.37 15.12
CA GLU A 241 -2.39 -7.58 15.59
C GLU A 241 -3.12 -6.27 15.83
N LYS A 242 -2.39 -5.18 16.07
CA LYS A 242 -2.94 -3.83 16.28
C LYS A 242 -3.15 -3.06 14.98
N SER A 243 -2.89 -3.67 13.81
CA SER A 243 -3.23 -3.07 12.53
C SER A 243 -4.75 -2.96 12.40
N PRO A 244 -5.29 -1.80 11.99
CA PRO A 244 -6.74 -1.64 11.86
C PRO A 244 -7.28 -2.31 10.58
N TYR A 245 -6.41 -2.78 9.68
CA TYR A 245 -6.82 -3.33 8.38
C TYR A 245 -7.19 -4.81 8.49
N SER A 246 -8.42 -5.15 8.14
CA SER A 246 -8.84 -6.54 7.96
C SER A 246 -8.20 -7.15 6.71
N ASP A 247 -8.21 -8.47 6.61
CA ASP A 247 -7.66 -9.14 5.43
C ASP A 247 -8.53 -8.93 4.18
N GLU A 248 -9.85 -8.78 4.32
CA GLU A 248 -10.74 -8.41 3.22
C GLU A 248 -10.39 -7.03 2.67
N PHE A 249 -10.13 -6.05 3.54
CA PHE A 249 -9.68 -4.73 3.14
C PHE A 249 -8.35 -4.83 2.37
N ARG A 250 -7.38 -5.59 2.91
CA ARG A 250 -6.07 -5.78 2.28
C ARG A 250 -6.18 -6.42 0.91
N VAL A 251 -6.95 -7.50 0.77
CA VAL A 251 -7.17 -8.19 -0.51
C VAL A 251 -7.90 -7.29 -1.52
N GLY A 252 -8.97 -6.61 -1.08
CA GLY A 252 -9.69 -5.66 -1.92
C GLY A 252 -8.77 -4.57 -2.45
N TYR A 253 -7.90 -4.05 -1.59
CA TYR A 253 -6.95 -3.03 -1.95
C TYR A 253 -5.85 -3.53 -2.90
N LEU A 254 -5.28 -4.72 -2.67
CA LEU A 254 -4.32 -5.33 -3.60
C LEU A 254 -4.94 -5.49 -5.00
N ARG A 255 -6.23 -5.83 -5.08
CA ARG A 255 -6.96 -5.89 -6.37
C ARG A 255 -7.09 -4.52 -7.02
N GLU A 256 -7.46 -3.50 -6.25
CA GLU A 256 -7.62 -2.13 -6.74
C GLU A 256 -6.35 -1.57 -7.39
N VAL A 257 -5.18 -1.84 -6.80
CA VAL A 257 -3.88 -1.43 -7.36
C VAL A 257 -3.29 -2.43 -8.35
N GLY A 258 -4.09 -3.38 -8.84
CA GLY A 258 -3.71 -4.34 -9.89
C GLY A 258 -2.65 -5.37 -9.46
N LEU A 259 -2.45 -5.57 -8.15
CA LEU A 259 -1.44 -6.50 -7.63
C LEU A 259 -1.88 -7.96 -7.64
N THR A 260 -3.13 -8.24 -8.03
CA THR A 260 -3.69 -9.59 -8.15
C THR A 260 -3.71 -10.11 -9.59
N ASP A 261 -3.22 -9.34 -10.56
CA ASP A 261 -3.07 -9.78 -11.95
C ASP A 261 -2.01 -10.87 -12.05
N ALA A 262 -2.40 -12.06 -12.51
CA ALA A 262 -1.52 -13.22 -12.53
C ALA A 262 -0.47 -13.17 -13.66
N ALA A 263 -0.87 -12.70 -14.84
CA ALA A 263 -0.10 -12.85 -16.08
C ALA A 263 1.15 -11.96 -16.10
N ASP A 264 1.02 -10.70 -15.68
CA ASP A 264 2.08 -9.70 -15.83
C ASP A 264 2.63 -9.17 -14.51
N VAL A 265 1.84 -9.20 -13.44
CA VAL A 265 2.21 -8.61 -12.15
C VAL A 265 2.72 -9.67 -11.19
N PHE A 266 1.93 -10.72 -10.93
CA PHE A 266 2.32 -11.74 -9.96
C PHE A 266 3.59 -12.49 -10.36
N LYS A 267 3.79 -12.74 -11.65
CA LYS A 267 5.05 -13.30 -12.17
C LYS A 267 6.28 -12.48 -11.80
N LYS A 268 6.20 -11.15 -11.85
CA LYS A 268 7.30 -10.25 -11.43
C LYS A 268 7.53 -10.32 -9.93
N ILE A 269 6.46 -10.40 -9.14
CA ILE A 269 6.52 -10.57 -7.68
C ILE A 269 7.25 -11.87 -7.34
N VAL A 270 6.88 -12.99 -7.96
CA VAL A 270 7.54 -14.29 -7.76
C VAL A 270 9.01 -14.25 -8.17
N ASN A 271 9.35 -13.64 -9.31
CA ASN A 271 10.74 -13.51 -9.76
C ASN A 271 11.62 -12.76 -8.74
N VAL A 272 11.14 -11.61 -8.27
CA VAL A 272 11.86 -10.79 -7.27
C VAL A 272 11.93 -11.51 -5.91
N CYS A 273 10.86 -12.19 -5.50
CA CYS A 273 10.85 -13.06 -4.33
C CYS A 273 11.94 -14.13 -4.42
N ASN A 274 12.08 -14.82 -5.56
CA ASN A 274 13.07 -15.87 -5.76
C ASN A 274 14.52 -15.34 -5.73
N ASN A 275 14.76 -14.12 -6.21
CA ASN A 275 16.06 -13.48 -6.07
C ASN A 275 16.42 -13.28 -4.58
N LEU A 276 15.46 -12.87 -3.74
CA LEU A 276 15.69 -12.77 -2.30
C LEU A 276 15.87 -14.15 -1.67
N CYS A 277 15.09 -15.15 -2.07
CA CYS A 277 15.21 -16.53 -1.59
C CYS A 277 16.64 -17.07 -1.77
N LYS A 278 17.25 -16.86 -2.95
CA LYS A 278 18.65 -17.23 -3.23
C LYS A 278 19.64 -16.57 -2.27
N VAL A 279 19.43 -15.29 -1.95
CA VAL A 279 20.30 -14.54 -1.02
C VAL A 279 20.23 -15.10 0.40
N VAL A 280 19.03 -15.46 0.88
CA VAL A 280 18.86 -15.93 2.26
C VAL A 280 19.00 -17.45 2.42
N GLY A 281 18.96 -18.21 1.34
CA GLY A 281 19.04 -19.67 1.34
C GLY A 281 17.68 -20.35 1.56
N GLU A 282 16.61 -19.71 1.11
CA GLU A 282 15.24 -20.20 1.21
C GLU A 282 14.81 -20.91 -0.09
N PRO A 283 13.89 -21.89 -0.05
CA PRO A 283 13.36 -22.51 -1.26
C PRO A 283 12.67 -21.49 -2.16
N GLU A 284 12.96 -21.55 -3.45
CA GLU A 284 12.28 -20.75 -4.48
C GLU A 284 10.81 -21.18 -4.63
N LEU A 285 9.97 -20.22 -5.00
CA LEU A 285 8.59 -20.46 -5.40
C LEU A 285 8.53 -20.82 -6.89
N THR A 286 7.62 -21.72 -7.26
CA THR A 286 7.40 -22.11 -8.66
C THR A 286 6.08 -21.54 -9.18
N LEU A 287 6.06 -21.04 -10.41
CA LEU A 287 4.84 -20.49 -11.02
C LEU A 287 3.80 -21.59 -11.24
N GLU A 288 4.24 -22.82 -11.51
CA GLU A 288 3.37 -23.98 -11.67
C GLU A 288 2.57 -24.27 -10.39
N ALA A 289 3.16 -24.06 -9.21
CA ALA A 289 2.44 -24.18 -7.95
C ALA A 289 1.42 -23.04 -7.76
N ALA A 290 1.77 -21.81 -8.14
CA ALA A 290 0.83 -20.69 -8.12
C ALA A 290 -0.35 -20.92 -9.07
N GLU A 291 -0.10 -21.34 -10.30
CA GLU A 291 -1.11 -21.63 -11.32
C GLU A 291 -2.07 -22.74 -10.87
N LYS A 292 -1.53 -23.75 -10.17
CA LYS A 292 -2.33 -24.88 -9.70
C LYS A 292 -3.21 -24.55 -8.49
N TYR A 293 -2.72 -23.74 -7.54
CA TYR A 293 -3.35 -23.60 -6.23
C TYR A 293 -3.83 -22.20 -5.89
N HIS A 294 -3.28 -21.16 -6.52
CA HIS A 294 -3.47 -19.77 -6.10
C HIS A 294 -3.95 -18.84 -7.20
N ILE A 295 -4.04 -19.32 -8.45
CA ILE A 295 -4.51 -18.52 -9.58
C ILE A 295 -5.78 -19.15 -10.13
N LYS A 296 -6.86 -18.36 -10.20
CA LYS A 296 -8.11 -18.72 -10.89
C LYS A 296 -8.56 -17.56 -11.76
N ASN A 297 -9.07 -17.85 -12.96
CA ASN A 297 -9.55 -16.82 -13.90
C ASN A 297 -8.52 -15.70 -14.12
N ASN A 298 -7.23 -16.04 -14.24
CA ASN A 298 -6.09 -15.11 -14.37
C ASN A 298 -5.91 -14.12 -13.22
N MET A 299 -6.44 -14.42 -12.04
CA MET A 299 -6.26 -13.62 -10.83
C MET A 299 -5.72 -14.44 -9.67
N VAL A 300 -4.94 -13.81 -8.80
CA VAL A 300 -4.52 -14.37 -7.53
C VAL A 300 -5.71 -14.47 -6.57
N CYS A 301 -5.95 -15.67 -6.05
CA CYS A 301 -6.98 -15.98 -5.06
C CYS A 301 -6.33 -16.13 -3.67
N PHE A 302 -6.69 -15.24 -2.76
CA PHE A 302 -6.16 -15.22 -1.38
C PHE A 302 -6.99 -16.04 -0.38
N PHE A 303 -8.20 -16.43 -0.77
CA PHE A 303 -9.12 -17.23 0.03
C PHE A 303 -9.44 -18.52 -0.72
N ASP A 304 -9.63 -19.60 0.03
CA ASP A 304 -10.17 -20.84 -0.52
C ASP A 304 -11.58 -20.57 -1.05
N ASP A 305 -11.75 -20.83 -2.34
CA ASP A 305 -13.04 -20.72 -2.97
C ASP A 305 -13.86 -21.95 -2.56
N HIS A 306 -14.77 -21.78 -1.59
CA HIS A 306 -15.75 -22.80 -1.24
C HIS A 306 -16.96 -22.80 -2.17
N SER A 307 -16.96 -22.00 -3.24
CA SER A 307 -17.98 -22.15 -4.27
C SER A 307 -17.71 -23.45 -5.03
N THR A 308 -18.59 -24.42 -4.79
CA THR A 308 -18.73 -25.56 -5.69
C THR A 308 -19.24 -24.99 -6.99
N ASP A 309 -18.48 -25.18 -8.07
CA ASP A 309 -18.95 -24.90 -9.42
C ASP A 309 -20.32 -25.58 -9.59
N ILE A 310 -21.39 -24.79 -9.62
CA ILE A 310 -22.67 -25.24 -10.15
C ILE A 310 -22.39 -25.42 -11.63
N VAL A 311 -21.95 -26.63 -11.99
CA VAL A 311 -22.00 -27.11 -13.36
C VAL A 311 -23.45 -26.99 -13.77
N SER A 312 -23.75 -25.98 -14.59
CA SER A 312 -25.02 -25.88 -15.30
C SER A 312 -25.13 -27.12 -16.18
N ALA A 313 -25.78 -28.16 -15.65
CA ALA A 313 -26.14 -29.34 -16.40
C ALA A 313 -27.08 -28.89 -17.53
N ASP A 314 -26.68 -29.28 -18.73
CA ASP A 314 -27.34 -29.07 -20.01
C ASP A 314 -28.87 -29.05 -19.95
N GLU A 315 -29.47 -27.95 -20.42
CA GLU A 315 -30.81 -27.97 -20.98
C GLU A 315 -30.77 -28.74 -22.31
N ASN A 316 -30.93 -30.05 -22.24
CA ASN A 316 -31.42 -30.86 -23.35
C ASN A 316 -31.91 -32.20 -22.80
N GLU A 317 -33.20 -32.28 -22.48
CA GLU A 317 -34.03 -33.40 -22.90
C GLU A 317 -35.50 -33.09 -22.62
N ASN A 318 -36.24 -32.85 -23.70
CA ASN A 318 -37.69 -33.07 -23.75
C ASN A 318 -37.99 -34.51 -23.29
N PRO A 319 -39.13 -34.71 -22.64
CA PRO A 319 -40.10 -35.57 -23.30
C PRO A 319 -41.51 -34.99 -23.27
N SER A 320 -42.12 -35.03 -24.45
CA SER A 320 -43.54 -34.84 -24.70
C SER A 320 -44.37 -36.09 -24.35
N VAL A 321 -45.65 -35.84 -24.03
CA VAL A 321 -46.84 -36.74 -24.01
C VAL A 321 -46.89 -37.71 -22.79
N VAL A 322 -47.97 -37.91 -22.02
CA VAL A 322 -49.42 -38.02 -22.29
C VAL A 322 -50.20 -37.73 -20.99
N GLY A 323 -51.36 -37.05 -21.09
CA GLY A 323 -52.20 -36.70 -19.94
C GLY A 323 -53.17 -37.79 -19.47
N VAL A 324 -53.73 -37.61 -18.26
CA VAL A 324 -55.04 -38.13 -17.82
C VAL A 324 -55.59 -37.20 -16.72
N HIS A 325 -56.78 -36.66 -16.99
CA HIS A 325 -57.91 -36.28 -16.13
C HIS A 325 -57.75 -36.12 -14.59
N ASP A 326 -58.11 -34.91 -14.13
CA ASP A 326 -58.79 -34.55 -12.86
C ASP A 326 -60.15 -35.32 -12.71
N PRO A 327 -60.85 -35.44 -11.55
CA PRO A 327 -60.78 -34.56 -10.36
C PRO A 327 -61.09 -35.17 -8.95
N SER A 328 -61.08 -34.28 -7.94
CA SER A 328 -62.04 -34.18 -6.81
C SER A 328 -61.78 -34.86 -5.45
N THR A 329 -61.67 -33.98 -4.43
CA THR A 329 -62.39 -33.95 -3.12
C THR A 329 -62.36 -35.16 -2.17
N SER A 330 -61.81 -35.01 -0.96
CA SER A 330 -62.60 -34.83 0.28
C SER A 330 -61.74 -34.89 1.55
N MET A 331 -62.12 -34.07 2.52
CA MET A 331 -61.62 -34.01 3.90
C MET A 331 -61.73 -35.33 4.67
N THR A 332 -60.81 -35.52 5.61
CA THR A 332 -61.10 -35.80 7.03
C THR A 332 -60.07 -35.10 7.90
#